data_AF-A0A817QL41-F1
#
_entry.id   AF-A0A817QL41-F1
#
_cell.length_a   1.000
_cell.length_b   1.000
_cell.length_c   1.000
_cell.angle_alpha   90.00
_cell.angle_beta   90.00
_cell.angle_gamma   90.00
#
_symmetry.space_group_name_H-M   'P 1'
#
loop_
_entity.id
_entity.type
_entity.pdbx_description
1 polymer ?
#
loop_
_entity_poly.entity_id
_entity_poly.type
_entity_poly.pdbx_seq_one_letter_code
_entity_poly.pdbx_strand_id
1 'polypeptide(L)' 'GKMLSYDADPMDPSSYSDVPRGNWSSGLDLKGKAKTGVDETASGELFQMRPYPSPGDILRMNAEGGSKKKSKNT' A
#
# COMPACT_ATOMS: atom_id res chain seq x y z
N GLY A 1 13.87 37.34 7.34
CA GLY A 1 12.75 36.68 6.62
C GLY A 1 12.37 35.43 7.38
N LYS A 2 11.08 35.30 7.73
CA LYS A 2 10.60 34.25 8.63
C LYS A 2 10.64 32.90 7.90
N MET A 3 11.55 32.02 8.30
CA MET A 3 11.55 30.62 7.86
C MET A 3 10.34 29.98 8.53
N LEU A 4 9.28 29.71 7.76
CA LEU A 4 8.18 28.89 8.24
C LEU A 4 8.80 27.52 8.55
N SER A 5 9.05 27.25 9.82
CA SER A 5 9.38 25.91 10.31
C SER A 5 8.15 25.06 10.03
N TYR A 6 8.07 24.54 8.81
CA TYR A 6 7.15 23.48 8.48
C TYR A 6 7.58 22.33 9.36
N ASP A 7 6.81 22.09 10.44
CA ASP A 7 7.03 21.01 11.39
C ASP A 7 7.27 19.76 10.56
N ALA A 8 8.51 19.30 10.59
CA ALA A 8 8.97 18.21 9.75
C ALA A 8 8.04 17.04 10.03
N ASP A 9 7.28 16.60 9.02
CA ASP A 9 6.36 15.47 9.20
C ASP A 9 7.21 14.31 9.76
N PRO A 10 6.89 13.82 10.97
CA PRO A 10 7.62 12.73 11.59
C PRO A 10 7.42 11.40 10.85
N MET A 11 6.80 11.40 9.68
CA MET A 11 6.71 10.27 8.75
C MET A 11 7.30 10.57 7.36
N ASP A 12 7.81 11.78 7.11
CA ASP A 12 8.51 12.09 5.85
C ASP A 12 9.93 11.49 5.89
N PRO A 13 10.34 10.67 4.91
CA PRO A 13 11.69 10.12 4.83
C PRO A 13 12.82 11.15 4.96
N SER A 14 12.59 12.39 4.48
CA SER A 14 13.54 13.49 4.62
C SER A 14 13.74 13.97 6.06
N SER A 15 12.83 13.60 6.98
CA SER A 15 12.90 13.94 8.40
C SER A 15 13.87 13.05 9.17
N TYR A 16 14.25 11.89 8.63
CA TYR A 16 15.17 10.94 9.29
C TYR A 16 16.34 10.47 8.43
N SER A 17 16.52 11.02 7.23
CA SER A 17 17.59 10.61 6.31
C SER A 17 18.17 11.79 5.53
N ASP A 18 19.28 11.55 4.83
CA ASP A 18 19.95 12.56 3.97
C ASP A 18 19.24 12.77 2.62
N VAL A 19 18.05 12.17 2.44
CA VAL A 19 17.28 12.31 1.20
C VAL A 19 16.64 13.71 1.17
N PRO A 20 16.78 14.47 0.06
CA PRO A 20 16.20 15.80 -0.06
C PRO A 20 14.67 15.80 0.09
N ARG A 21 14.12 16.86 0.69
CA ARG A 21 12.67 17.10 0.69
C ARG A 21 12.15 17.31 -0.72
N GLY A 22 11.21 16.47 -1.12
CA GLY A 22 10.44 16.65 -2.34
C GLY A 22 9.43 17.79 -2.22
N ASN A 23 9.02 18.33 -3.36
CA ASN A 23 7.79 19.11 -3.47
C ASN A 23 6.65 18.19 -3.95
N TRP A 24 5.42 18.70 -4.01
CA TRP A 24 4.27 17.93 -4.52
C TRP A 24 4.54 17.28 -5.88
N SER A 25 5.32 17.94 -6.75
CA SER A 25 5.68 17.42 -8.07
C SER A 25 6.86 16.45 -8.09
N SER A 26 7.54 16.23 -6.96
CA SER A 26 8.65 15.29 -6.87
C SER A 26 8.14 13.85 -6.98
N GLY A 27 8.65 13.12 -7.97
CA GLY A 27 8.23 11.76 -8.27
C GLY A 27 6.94 11.66 -9.10
N LEU A 28 6.33 12.77 -9.53
CA LEU A 28 5.34 12.73 -10.61
C LEU A 28 6.09 12.60 -11.94
N ASP A 29 5.91 11.48 -12.64
CA ASP A 29 6.52 11.31 -13.95
C ASP A 29 5.96 12.37 -14.92
N LEU A 30 6.87 13.08 -15.58
CA LEU A 30 6.53 14.07 -16.60
C LEU A 30 5.64 13.43 -17.67
N LYS A 31 4.66 14.21 -18.16
CA LYS A 31 3.61 13.83 -19.12
C LYS A 31 4.06 12.69 -20.06
N GLY A 32 3.44 11.52 -19.90
CA GLY A 32 3.58 10.38 -20.82
C GLY A 32 3.93 9.05 -20.18
N LYS A 33 4.35 9.02 -18.91
CA LYS A 33 4.52 7.76 -18.16
C LYS A 33 3.40 7.65 -17.13
N ALA A 34 2.38 6.87 -17.45
CA ALA A 34 1.38 6.51 -16.46
C ALA A 34 2.07 5.65 -15.40
N LYS A 35 2.15 6.15 -14.17
CA LYS A 35 2.41 5.34 -12.97
C LYS A 35 1.25 4.36 -12.82
N THR A 36 1.33 3.27 -13.54
CA THR A 36 0.50 2.13 -13.24
C THR A 36 1.12 1.52 -12.01
N GLY A 37 0.59 1.86 -10.83
CA GLY A 37 1.02 1.35 -9.51
C GLY A 37 0.74 -0.13 -9.35
N VAL A 38 1.18 -0.90 -10.34
CA VAL A 38 0.95 -2.32 -10.56
C VAL A 38 2.24 -3.04 -10.20
N ASP A 39 2.07 -4.13 -9.46
CA ASP A 39 3.13 -5.07 -9.13
C ASP A 39 3.72 -5.65 -10.43
N GLU A 40 4.97 -5.31 -10.75
CA GLU A 40 5.66 -5.78 -11.96
C GLU A 40 5.83 -7.31 -11.99
N THR A 41 5.64 -8.00 -10.86
CA THR A 41 5.69 -9.47 -10.80
C THR A 41 4.41 -10.13 -11.33
N ALA A 42 3.32 -9.37 -11.54
CA ALA A 42 2.10 -9.87 -12.14
C ALA A 42 2.19 -9.79 -13.67
N SER A 43 2.47 -10.92 -14.32
CA SER A 43 2.33 -11.02 -15.78
C SER A 43 0.85 -10.93 -16.17
N GLY A 44 0.47 -9.99 -17.05
CA GLY A 44 -0.89 -9.91 -17.62
C GLY A 44 -1.42 -8.48 -17.79
N GLU A 45 -2.72 -8.37 -18.07
CA GLU A 45 -3.40 -7.08 -18.23
C GLU A 45 -3.23 -6.20 -16.98
N LEU A 46 -3.14 -4.88 -17.21
CA LEU A 46 -2.90 -3.87 -16.18
C LEU A 46 -3.92 -3.92 -15.02
N PHE A 47 -5.15 -4.29 -15.35
CA PHE A 47 -6.22 -4.49 -14.40
C PHE A 47 -6.61 -5.96 -14.42
N GLN A 48 -6.35 -6.66 -13.33
CA GLN A 48 -6.83 -8.02 -13.15
C GLN A 48 -8.13 -8.00 -12.34
N MET A 49 -9.18 -8.59 -12.90
CA MET A 49 -10.42 -8.83 -12.17
C MET A 49 -10.14 -9.75 -10.98
N ARG A 50 -10.67 -9.41 -9.80
CA ARG A 50 -10.63 -10.23 -8.59
C ARG A 50 -12.04 -10.73 -8.27
N PRO A 51 -12.51 -11.85 -8.85
CA PRO A 51 -13.83 -12.38 -8.57
C PRO A 51 -13.98 -12.67 -7.08
N TYR A 52 -15.16 -12.40 -6.52
CA TYR A 52 -15.46 -12.81 -5.15
C TYR A 52 -15.48 -14.35 -5.05
N PRO A 53 -15.01 -14.92 -3.93
CA PRO A 53 -15.06 -16.35 -3.69
C PRO A 53 -16.52 -16.84 -3.66
N SER A 54 -16.74 -18.13 -3.95
CA SER A 54 -18.10 -18.70 -3.95
C SER A 54 -18.71 -18.69 -2.54
N PRO A 55 -20.05 -18.75 -2.40
CA PRO A 55 -20.67 -18.85 -1.08
C PRO A 55 -20.11 -20.00 -0.21
N GLY A 56 -19.76 -21.14 -0.81
CA GLY A 56 -19.13 -22.26 -0.12
C GLY A 56 -17.70 -21.96 0.38
N ASP A 57 -16.92 -21.19 -0.38
CA ASP A 57 -15.58 -20.73 0.03
C ASP A 57 -15.66 -19.80 1.23
N ILE A 58 -16.60 -18.85 1.23
CA ILE A 58 -16.86 -17.96 2.37
C ILE A 58 -17.18 -18.78 3.63
N LEU A 59 -18.04 -19.79 3.52
CA LEU A 59 -18.39 -20.67 4.63
C LEU A 59 -17.18 -21.43 5.18
N ARG A 60 -16.33 -21.98 4.30
CA ARG A 60 -15.09 -22.67 4.69
C ARG A 60 -14.09 -21.73 5.38
N MET A 61 -13.84 -20.55 4.81
CA MET A 61 -12.95 -19.52 5.39
C MET A 61 -13.42 -19.09 6.78
N ASN A 62 -14.74 -18.93 6.97
CA ASN A 62 -15.31 -18.57 8.28
C ASN A 62 -15.15 -19.70 9.31
N ALA A 63 -15.32 -20.96 8.89
CA ALA A 63 -15.08 -22.12 9.75
C ALA A 63 -13.61 -22.24 10.16
N GLU A 64 -12.68 -22.03 9.23
CA GLU A 64 -11.24 -22.01 9.48
C GLU A 64 -10.82 -20.88 10.42
N GLY A 65 -11.34 -19.66 10.20
CA GLY A 65 -11.08 -18.49 11.06
C GLY A 65 -11.60 -18.66 12.49
N GLY A 66 -12.68 -19.42 12.68
CA GLY A 66 -13.21 -19.79 13.99
C GLY A 66 -12.33 -20.79 14.74
N SER A 67 -11.68 -21.72 14.02
CA SER A 67 -10.81 -22.74 14.63
C SER A 67 -9.48 -22.18 15.15
N LYS A 68 -8.89 -21.18 14.48
CA LYS A 68 -7.60 -20.57 14.88
C LYS A 68 -7.67 -19.77 16.18
N LYS A 69 -8.86 -19.38 16.64
CA LYS A 69 -9.05 -18.65 17.91
C LYS A 69 -9.01 -19.55 19.16
N LYS A 70 -9.09 -20.88 19.01
CA LYS A 70 -9.14 -21.80 20.17
C LYS A 70 -7.78 -22.36 20.63
N SER A 71 -6.68 -22.10 19.93
CA SER A 71 -5.37 -22.73 20.22
C SER A 71 -4.39 -21.87 21.04
N LYS A 72 -4.73 -20.64 21.44
CA LYS A 72 -3.80 -19.72 22.13
C LYS A 72 -3.98 -19.60 23.67
N ASN A 73 -4.74 -20.49 24.30
CA ASN A 73 -5.00 -20.45 25.75
C ASN A 73 -4.70 -21.77 26.49
N THR A 74 -3.59 -22.44 26.16
CA THR A 74 -3.02 -23.54 26.96
C THR A 74 -1.51 -23.45 26.94
#